data_AF-A0A8X7C401-F1
#
_entry.id   AF-A0A8X7C401-F1
#
_cell.length_a   1.000
_cell.length_b   1.000
_cell.length_c   1.000
_cell.angle_alpha   90.00
_cell.angle_beta   90.00
_cell.angle_gamma   90.00
#
_symmetry.space_group_name_H-M   'P 1'
#
loop_
_entity.id
_entity.type
_entity.pdbx_description
1 polymer ?
#
loop_
_entity_poly.entity_id
_entity_poly.type
_entity_poly.pdbx_seq_one_letter_code
_entity_poly.pdbx_strand_id
1 'polypeptide(L)'
;MKYTYVQCDLNGKILKEFHTFSEFVTWKEEEENKTMSKYVRQRGSKKLKNGDIVINYHCCRSGMYKPKGKGIKRLKSQGSAKIGISCPAVIKVRHSTENVVVQYFPKHQNHETQLEHLRISESDRTAIAGMDEIEEKNSHAADDVSKIIIGDVRSDVVKVIDTDGTFSSSPNLEDIREIQSNFAKQRNWEQYHQPRNLLFALVGEVGELAELFQWRGEVKEGLPDWTEEDKEHLSQELSDVLLYLIRLSEKCHIDLPAAVLKKISMNAEKYPVLEVWGSDKKYIKYEDSS
;
A
#
# COMPACT_ATOMS: atom_id res chain seq x y z
N MET A 1 2.50 26.87 9.56
CA MET A 1 3.64 27.27 10.41
C MET A 1 4.49 28.29 9.68
N LYS A 2 4.86 29.41 10.32
CA LYS A 2 5.73 30.44 9.74
C LYS A 2 7.18 30.04 10.02
N TYR A 3 7.96 29.74 8.97
CA TYR A 3 9.40 29.50 9.10
C TYR A 3 10.17 30.77 8.70
N THR A 4 11.12 31.19 9.53
CA THR A 4 11.93 32.38 9.30
C THR A 4 13.21 32.01 8.55
N TYR A 5 13.41 32.67 7.41
CA TYR A 5 14.62 32.77 6.58
C TYR A 5 15.17 31.50 5.89
N VAL A 6 15.13 31.54 4.56
CA VAL A 6 15.76 30.57 3.64
C VAL A 6 16.98 31.25 3.03
N GLN A 7 18.19 30.93 3.50
CA GLN A 7 19.39 31.15 2.70
C GLN A 7 19.77 29.82 2.05
N CYS A 8 19.58 29.75 0.73
CA CYS A 8 20.15 28.72 -0.12
C CYS A 8 21.55 29.20 -0.52
N ASP A 9 22.60 28.50 -0.07
CA ASP A 9 23.95 28.80 -0.56
C ASP A 9 24.16 28.23 -1.98
N LEU A 10 25.20 28.69 -2.68
CA LEU A 10 25.56 28.23 -4.04
C LEU A 10 25.81 26.71 -4.14
N ASN A 11 25.85 25.97 -3.01
CA ASN A 11 26.06 24.52 -2.93
C ASN A 11 24.76 23.73 -2.71
N GLY A 12 23.59 24.38 -2.69
CA GLY A 12 22.28 23.72 -2.52
C GLY A 12 21.98 23.28 -1.08
N LYS A 13 22.64 23.89 -0.09
CA LYS A 13 22.37 23.69 1.33
C LYS A 13 21.21 24.58 1.78
N ILE A 14 20.29 23.99 2.54
CA ILE A 14 19.17 24.69 3.17
C ILE A 14 19.41 24.71 4.68
N LEU A 15 19.40 25.89 5.29
CA LEU A 15 19.43 26.07 6.74
C LEU A 15 18.02 26.23 7.28
N LYS A 16 17.71 25.54 8.38
CA LYS A 16 16.44 25.64 9.10
C LYS A 16 16.69 25.65 10.60
N GLU A 17 15.85 26.37 11.33
CA GLU A 17 15.87 26.40 12.80
C GLU A 17 14.49 26.03 13.33
N PHE A 18 14.47 25.24 14.41
CA PHE A 18 13.26 24.80 15.11
C PHE A 18 13.40 25.09 16.60
N HIS A 19 12.29 25.35 17.28
CA HIS A 19 12.29 25.59 18.72
C HIS A 19 12.41 24.29 19.49
N THR A 20 11.84 23.21 18.97
CA THR A 20 11.87 21.90 19.61
C THR A 20 12.37 20.81 18.68
N PHE A 21 12.87 19.72 19.27
CA PHE A 21 13.23 18.53 18.51
C PHE A 21 12.01 17.85 17.88
N SER A 22 10.84 17.96 18.52
CA SER A 22 9.58 17.42 18.00
C SER A 22 9.18 18.08 16.69
N GLU A 23 9.25 19.42 16.62
CA GLU A 23 9.00 20.17 15.37
C GLU A 23 9.92 19.76 14.23
N PHE A 24 11.19 19.52 14.53
CA PHE A 24 12.14 18.98 13.55
C PHE A 24 11.71 17.59 13.04
N VAL A 25 11.26 16.70 13.93
CA VAL A 25 10.80 15.35 13.56
C VAL A 25 9.58 15.43 12.65
N THR A 26 8.59 16.26 12.98
CA THR A 26 7.40 16.49 12.14
C THR A 26 7.79 17.03 10.76
N TRP A 27 8.63 18.07 10.70
CA TRP A 27 9.10 18.61 9.41
C TRP A 27 9.85 17.56 8.59
N LYS A 28 10.72 16.76 9.23
CA LYS A 28 11.47 15.71 8.54
C LYS A 28 10.52 14.68 7.92
N GLU A 29 9.47 14.27 8.63
CA GLU A 29 8.46 13.33 8.12
C GLU A 29 7.69 13.91 6.93
N GLU A 30 7.26 15.17 7.01
CA GLU A 30 6.60 15.87 5.92
C GLU A 30 7.51 15.96 4.68
N GLU A 31 8.79 16.29 4.85
CA GLU A 31 9.77 16.38 3.76
C GLU A 31 10.06 15.01 3.15
N GLU A 32 10.17 13.96 3.96
CA GLU A 32 10.35 12.57 3.52
C GLU A 32 9.16 12.09 2.68
N ASN A 33 7.93 12.41 3.11
CA ASN A 33 6.70 12.10 2.39
C ASN A 33 6.61 12.88 1.07
N LYS A 34 6.92 14.18 1.08
CA LYS A 34 6.89 15.03 -0.10
C LYS A 34 7.91 14.61 -1.16
N THR A 35 9.11 14.21 -0.72
CA THR A 35 10.23 13.89 -1.62
C THR A 35 10.34 12.39 -1.94
N MET A 36 9.44 11.56 -1.39
CA MET A 36 9.50 10.10 -1.48
C MET A 36 10.89 9.57 -1.10
N SER A 37 11.46 10.14 -0.04
CA SER A 37 12.80 9.83 0.45
C SER A 37 12.75 9.46 1.93
N LYS A 38 13.80 8.83 2.45
CA LYS A 38 13.89 8.50 3.87
C LYS A 38 15.31 8.70 4.38
N TYR A 39 15.46 9.37 5.50
CA TYR A 39 16.71 9.69 6.15
C TYR A 39 16.81 8.94 7.49
N VAL A 40 17.84 8.12 7.61
CA VAL A 40 18.07 7.23 8.75
C VAL A 40 19.37 7.57 9.46
N ARG A 41 19.41 7.33 10.77
CA ARG A 41 20.62 7.45 11.57
C ARG A 41 21.51 6.24 11.31
N GLN A 42 22.63 6.44 10.64
CA GLN A 42 23.63 5.37 10.44
C GLN A 42 24.54 5.19 11.66
N ARG A 43 24.70 6.25 12.47
CA ARG A 43 25.55 6.29 13.67
C ARG A 43 24.77 6.93 14.82
N GLY A 44 25.22 6.63 16.05
CA GLY A 44 24.72 7.28 17.26
C GLY A 44 24.94 8.80 17.23
N SER A 45 24.23 9.50 18.12
CA SER A 45 24.43 10.94 18.33
C SER A 45 25.80 11.19 18.94
N LYS A 46 26.41 12.33 18.61
CA LYS A 46 27.67 12.77 19.21
C LYS A 46 27.41 13.95 20.13
N LYS A 47 27.79 13.82 21.40
CA LYS A 47 27.77 14.93 22.35
C LYS A 47 29.05 15.77 22.19
N LEU A 48 28.90 17.08 22.07
CA LEU A 48 29.98 18.05 21.99
C LEU A 48 30.40 18.52 23.39
N LYS A 49 31.59 19.11 23.50
CA LYS A 49 32.13 19.59 24.79
C LYS A 49 31.27 20.69 25.44
N ASN A 50 30.53 21.45 24.62
CA ASN A 50 29.60 22.48 25.04
C ASN A 50 28.21 21.94 25.45
N GLY A 51 28.00 20.63 25.44
CA GLY A 51 26.72 20.00 25.81
C GLY A 51 25.80 19.71 24.62
N ASP A 52 26.04 20.33 23.46
CA ASP A 52 25.22 20.15 22.26
C ASP A 52 25.26 18.71 21.74
N ILE A 53 24.16 18.28 21.13
CA ILE A 53 24.03 16.97 20.50
C ILE A 53 24.01 17.13 18.98
N VAL A 54 24.91 16.45 18.29
CA VAL A 54 24.93 16.41 16.82
C VAL A 54 24.41 15.07 16.33
N ILE A 55 23.47 15.12 15.40
CA ILE A 55 22.82 13.96 14.78
C ILE A 55 22.86 14.09 13.27
N ASN A 56 23.33 13.06 12.57
CA ASN A 56 23.32 13.02 11.11
C ASN A 56 22.34 11.95 10.63
N TYR A 57 21.42 12.36 9.78
CA TYR A 57 20.49 11.48 9.08
C TYR A 57 20.90 11.40 7.61
N HIS A 58 21.25 10.21 7.16
CA HIS A 58 21.66 9.97 5.77
C HIS A 58 20.52 9.29 5.02
N CYS A 59 20.42 9.50 3.71
CA CYS A 59 19.51 8.72 2.87
C CYS A 59 19.59 7.22 3.20
N CYS A 60 18.44 6.58 3.35
CA CYS A 60 18.30 5.16 3.70
C CYS A 60 19.00 4.24 2.71
N ARG A 61 19.13 4.68 1.45
CA ARG A 61 19.79 3.96 0.37
C ARG A 61 21.28 4.20 0.27
N SER A 62 21.80 5.22 0.96
CA SER A 62 23.23 5.55 0.99
C SER A 62 24.07 4.45 1.63
N GLY A 63 25.20 4.14 1.00
CA GLY A 63 26.24 3.25 1.51
C GLY A 63 26.16 1.82 0.97
N MET A 64 27.06 0.97 1.46
CA MET A 64 27.15 -0.44 1.08
C MET A 64 26.30 -1.33 1.98
N TYR A 65 25.70 -2.36 1.39
CA TYR A 65 25.10 -3.45 2.16
C TYR A 65 26.19 -4.19 2.93
N LYS A 66 25.96 -4.41 4.23
CA LYS A 66 26.83 -5.22 5.08
C LYS A 66 26.01 -6.40 5.61
N PRO A 67 26.28 -7.64 5.18
CA PRO A 67 25.58 -8.80 5.71
C PRO A 67 25.86 -8.93 7.22
N LYS A 68 24.83 -9.30 7.99
CA LYS A 68 24.94 -9.60 9.42
C LYS A 68 24.54 -11.06 9.64
N GLY A 69 25.43 -11.86 10.23
CA GLY A 69 25.22 -13.28 10.52
C GLY A 69 26.08 -14.20 9.65
N LYS A 70 26.30 -15.45 10.11
CA LYS A 70 27.03 -16.50 9.37
C LYS A 70 26.12 -17.33 8.45
N GLY A 71 24.80 -17.14 8.51
CA GLY A 71 23.84 -17.85 7.68
C GLY A 71 23.71 -17.22 6.30
N ILE A 72 23.84 -18.03 5.25
CA ILE A 72 23.59 -17.64 3.86
C ILE A 72 22.06 -17.57 3.67
N LYS A 73 21.42 -16.48 4.12
CA LYS A 73 20.07 -16.17 3.65
C LYS A 73 20.19 -15.66 2.22
N ARG A 74 19.48 -16.28 1.26
CA ARG A 74 19.34 -15.72 -0.09
C ARG A 74 18.83 -14.28 0.03
N LEU A 75 19.42 -13.37 -0.74
CA LEU A 75 18.88 -12.01 -0.89
C LEU A 75 17.44 -12.14 -1.39
N LYS A 76 16.55 -11.27 -0.90
CA LYS A 76 15.20 -11.14 -1.47
C LYS A 76 15.35 -10.89 -2.98
N SER A 77 14.38 -11.34 -3.78
CA SER A 77 14.34 -11.09 -5.24
C SER A 77 14.57 -9.61 -5.58
N GLN A 78 14.08 -8.73 -4.71
CA GLN A 78 14.23 -7.27 -4.78
C GLN A 78 15.64 -6.73 -4.48
N GLY A 79 16.58 -7.54 -4.01
CA GLY A 79 17.95 -7.09 -3.68
C GLY A 79 18.05 -6.25 -2.41
N SER A 80 19.12 -5.45 -2.31
CA SER A 80 19.39 -4.60 -1.13
C SER A 80 18.81 -3.20 -1.31
N ALA A 81 18.27 -2.61 -0.24
CA ALA A 81 17.87 -1.21 -0.24
C ALA A 81 19.06 -0.24 -0.44
N LYS A 82 20.30 -0.73 -0.28
CA LYS A 82 21.54 0.03 -0.41
C LYS A 82 22.04 0.07 -1.85
N ILE A 83 22.36 1.25 -2.37
CA ILE A 83 22.87 1.44 -3.75
C ILE A 83 24.34 1.06 -3.92
N GLY A 84 25.05 0.72 -2.84
CA GLY A 84 26.48 0.39 -2.89
C GLY A 84 27.41 1.62 -2.94
N ILE A 85 26.87 2.81 -3.23
CA ILE A 85 27.58 4.09 -3.35
C ILE A 85 27.05 5.08 -2.29
N SER A 86 27.84 6.11 -1.97
CA SER A 86 27.42 7.20 -1.09
C SER A 86 26.46 8.16 -1.78
N CYS A 87 25.25 8.31 -1.25
CA CYS A 87 24.33 9.38 -1.65
C CYS A 87 24.65 10.67 -0.85
N PRO A 88 24.75 11.85 -1.51
CA PRO A 88 25.05 13.12 -0.85
C PRO A 88 23.89 13.69 -0.02
N ALA A 89 22.67 13.19 -0.19
CA ALA A 89 21.51 13.66 0.55
C ALA A 89 21.63 13.35 2.05
N VAL A 90 21.62 14.40 2.87
CA VAL A 90 21.86 14.32 4.32
C VAL A 90 21.15 15.46 5.07
N ILE A 91 20.66 15.15 6.26
CA ILE A 91 20.16 16.11 7.23
C ILE A 91 21.11 16.10 8.43
N LYS A 92 21.76 17.23 8.69
CA LYS A 92 22.65 17.40 9.84
C LYS A 92 21.93 18.26 10.87
N VAL A 93 21.74 17.72 12.06
CA VAL A 93 21.01 18.36 13.16
C VAL A 93 21.99 18.66 14.28
N ARG A 94 21.97 19.90 14.78
CA ARG A 94 22.59 20.29 16.03
C ARG A 94 21.46 20.69 16.99
N HIS A 95 21.34 19.94 18.08
CA HIS A 95 20.36 20.15 19.11
C HIS A 95 21.06 20.74 20.34
N SER A 96 20.68 21.97 20.68
CA SER A 96 21.08 22.68 21.90
C SER A 96 19.89 22.71 22.86
N THR A 97 20.05 23.32 24.04
CA THR A 97 18.98 23.39 25.06
C THR A 97 17.80 24.26 24.65
N GLU A 98 18.01 25.26 23.81
CA GLU A 98 17.00 26.27 23.45
C GLU A 98 16.50 26.16 22.01
N ASN A 99 17.28 25.55 21.12
CA ASN A 99 16.97 25.49 19.70
C ASN A 99 17.58 24.27 19.00
N VAL A 100 17.05 23.99 17.81
CA VAL A 100 17.50 22.92 16.92
C VAL A 100 17.86 23.52 15.56
N VAL A 101 19.15 23.48 15.22
CA VAL A 101 19.67 23.99 13.96
C VAL A 101 19.89 22.83 12.99
N VAL A 102 19.33 22.93 11.80
CA VAL A 102 19.33 21.89 10.78
C VAL A 102 19.99 22.39 9.50
N GLN A 103 20.95 21.60 9.00
CA GLN A 103 21.52 21.76 7.66
C GLN A 103 21.02 20.63 6.77
N TYR A 104 20.19 20.97 5.79
CA TYR A 104 19.55 20.03 4.89
C TYR A 104 20.14 20.09 3.49
N PHE A 105 20.50 18.91 2.96
CA PHE A 105 20.97 18.71 1.60
C PHE A 105 19.99 17.77 0.88
N PRO A 106 19.03 18.30 0.09
CA PRO A 106 17.95 17.51 -0.51
C PRO A 106 18.39 16.66 -1.71
N LYS A 107 19.46 17.06 -2.40
CA LYS A 107 19.79 16.50 -3.71
C LYS A 107 20.29 15.06 -3.60
N HIS A 108 19.51 14.11 -4.12
CA HIS A 108 19.94 12.74 -4.35
C HIS A 108 20.74 12.66 -5.66
N GLN A 109 21.87 11.97 -5.64
CA GLN A 109 22.69 11.70 -6.82
C GLN A 109 22.98 10.20 -6.88
N ASN A 110 23.14 9.69 -8.10
CA ASN A 110 23.44 8.28 -8.41
C ASN A 110 22.31 7.29 -8.11
N HIS A 111 21.09 7.77 -7.83
CA HIS A 111 19.90 6.93 -7.75
C HIS A 111 18.61 7.74 -7.89
N GLU A 112 17.57 7.10 -8.39
CA GLU A 112 16.21 7.61 -8.40
C GLU A 112 15.46 7.24 -7.11
N THR A 113 14.33 7.90 -6.86
CA THR A 113 13.40 7.59 -5.76
C THR A 113 12.60 6.34 -6.10
N GLN A 114 13.23 5.17 -5.98
CA GLN A 114 12.59 3.87 -6.19
C GLN A 114 11.75 3.50 -4.95
N LEU A 115 10.42 3.61 -5.08
CA LEU A 115 9.43 3.41 -4.01
C LEU A 115 9.54 2.04 -3.33
N GLU A 116 9.91 1.03 -4.11
CA GLU A 116 10.08 -0.34 -3.68
C GLU A 116 11.02 -0.50 -2.47
N HIS A 117 12.01 0.39 -2.29
CA HIS A 117 13.00 0.30 -1.21
C HIS A 117 12.69 1.16 0.02
N LEU A 118 11.56 1.85 0.05
CA LEU A 118 11.09 2.59 1.22
C LEU A 118 10.42 1.62 2.20
N ARG A 119 10.94 1.56 3.43
CA ARG A 119 10.21 0.86 4.51
C ARG A 119 8.97 1.66 4.86
N ILE A 120 7.82 1.00 4.79
CA ILE A 120 6.52 1.43 5.34
C ILE A 120 6.76 2.03 6.73
N SER A 121 6.19 3.22 6.97
CA SER A 121 6.34 3.95 8.23
C SER A 121 5.76 3.12 9.39
N GLU A 122 6.12 3.47 10.61
CA GLU A 122 5.58 2.77 11.79
C GLU A 122 4.09 3.05 11.93
N SER A 123 3.65 4.29 11.66
CA SER A 123 2.23 4.66 11.61
C SER A 123 1.45 3.90 10.54
N ASP A 124 2.03 3.74 9.34
CA ASP A 124 1.41 2.97 8.26
C ASP A 124 1.40 1.48 8.59
N ARG A 125 2.44 0.96 9.27
CA ARG A 125 2.47 -0.43 9.74
C ARG A 125 1.48 -0.70 10.87
N THR A 126 1.30 0.22 11.81
CA THR A 126 0.28 0.11 12.85
C THR A 126 -1.12 0.34 12.30
N ALA A 127 -1.28 1.14 11.23
CA ALA A 127 -2.56 1.25 10.53
C ALA A 127 -2.90 -0.05 9.80
N ILE A 128 -1.93 -0.68 9.13
CA ILE A 128 -2.10 -2.00 8.49
C ILE A 128 -2.35 -3.08 9.56
N ALA A 129 -1.50 -3.21 10.57
CA ALA A 129 -1.67 -4.21 11.63
C ALA A 129 -2.93 -3.95 12.51
N GLY A 130 -3.36 -2.70 12.60
CA GLY A 130 -4.61 -2.34 13.26
C GLY A 130 -5.85 -2.66 12.43
N MET A 131 -5.72 -2.87 11.11
CA MET A 131 -6.79 -3.41 10.27
C MET A 131 -6.93 -4.92 10.55
N ASP A 132 -5.82 -5.67 10.61
CA ASP A 132 -5.80 -7.10 10.98
C ASP A 132 -6.38 -7.35 12.40
N GLU A 133 -6.01 -6.55 13.42
CA GLU A 133 -6.55 -6.70 14.79
C GLU A 133 -8.04 -6.27 14.92
N ILE A 134 -8.54 -5.47 13.98
CA ILE A 134 -9.97 -5.11 13.91
C ILE A 134 -10.75 -6.24 13.24
N GLU A 135 -10.20 -6.91 12.22
CA GLU A 135 -10.77 -8.11 11.59
C GLU A 135 -10.91 -9.27 12.58
N GLU A 136 -9.89 -9.56 13.39
CA GLU A 136 -9.96 -10.67 14.36
C GLU A 136 -11.03 -10.44 15.46
N LYS A 137 -11.27 -9.18 15.85
CA LYS A 137 -12.34 -8.79 16.79
C LYS A 137 -13.73 -8.66 16.16
N ASN A 138 -13.84 -8.56 14.83
CA ASN A 138 -15.12 -8.48 14.12
C ASN A 138 -15.80 -9.84 13.93
N SER A 139 -15.08 -10.95 14.11
CA SER A 139 -15.67 -12.30 14.15
C SER A 139 -16.77 -12.45 15.23
N HIS A 140 -16.71 -11.66 16.31
CA HIS A 140 -17.72 -11.63 17.38
C HIS A 140 -18.75 -10.50 17.29
N ALA A 141 -18.61 -9.55 16.35
CA ALA A 141 -19.58 -8.48 16.09
C ALA A 141 -20.40 -8.69 14.79
N ALA A 142 -20.10 -9.76 14.03
CA ALA A 142 -20.84 -10.18 12.85
C ALA A 142 -22.32 -10.55 13.14
N ASP A 143 -22.66 -10.84 14.40
CA ASP A 143 -24.01 -11.22 14.83
C ASP A 143 -25.06 -10.09 14.79
N ASP A 144 -24.64 -8.82 14.72
CA ASP A 144 -25.56 -7.67 14.68
C ASP A 144 -25.67 -7.01 13.30
N VAL A 145 -24.66 -7.17 12.44
CA VAL A 145 -24.72 -6.69 11.05
C VAL A 145 -25.48 -7.67 10.18
N SER A 146 -25.33 -8.97 10.46
CA SER A 146 -26.17 -10.01 9.89
C SER A 146 -27.64 -9.67 10.07
N LYS A 147 -28.10 -9.26 11.26
CA LYS A 147 -29.51 -8.88 11.50
C LYS A 147 -30.02 -7.66 10.72
N ILE A 148 -29.16 -6.69 10.42
CA ILE A 148 -29.56 -5.46 9.69
C ILE A 148 -29.65 -5.72 8.17
N ILE A 149 -28.78 -6.57 7.62
CA ILE A 149 -28.82 -6.97 6.20
C ILE A 149 -29.87 -8.07 5.96
N ILE A 150 -30.05 -8.99 6.93
CA ILE A 150 -30.97 -10.16 6.86
C ILE A 150 -32.43 -9.78 7.23
N GLY A 151 -32.68 -8.57 7.73
CA GLY A 151 -34.03 -8.13 8.10
C GLY A 151 -35.07 -8.20 6.96
N ASP A 152 -34.62 -8.11 5.71
CA ASP A 152 -35.47 -8.19 4.50
C ASP A 152 -35.10 -9.34 3.54
N VAL A 153 -33.96 -10.01 3.73
CA VAL A 153 -33.54 -11.17 2.92
C VAL A 153 -33.67 -12.41 3.79
N ARG A 154 -34.74 -13.17 3.55
CA ARG A 154 -35.03 -14.45 4.21
C ARG A 154 -33.76 -15.25 4.48
N SER A 155 -33.75 -15.84 5.68
CA SER A 155 -32.87 -16.90 6.19
C SER A 155 -32.89 -18.19 5.36
N ASP A 156 -32.76 -18.07 4.04
CA ASP A 156 -32.27 -19.13 3.19
C ASP A 156 -30.79 -18.83 3.03
N VAL A 157 -29.95 -19.62 3.72
CA VAL A 157 -28.51 -19.67 3.48
C VAL A 157 -28.35 -19.97 2.00
N VAL A 158 -28.18 -18.92 1.18
CA VAL A 158 -27.87 -19.06 -0.24
C VAL A 158 -26.59 -19.87 -0.26
N LYS A 159 -26.66 -21.12 -0.73
CA LYS A 159 -25.47 -21.89 -1.00
C LYS A 159 -24.72 -21.14 -2.10
N VAL A 160 -23.75 -20.32 -1.71
CA VAL A 160 -22.92 -19.49 -2.61
C VAL A 160 -22.15 -20.35 -3.62
N ILE A 161 -22.08 -21.66 -3.35
CA ILE A 161 -21.13 -22.61 -3.89
C ILE A 161 -21.73 -23.50 -5.02
N ASP A 162 -23.03 -23.43 -5.28
CA ASP A 162 -23.74 -24.32 -6.23
C ASP A 162 -24.54 -23.52 -7.28
N THR A 163 -23.84 -22.67 -8.03
CA THR A 163 -24.41 -21.95 -9.18
C THR A 163 -24.02 -22.66 -10.48
N ASP A 164 -24.84 -22.56 -11.51
CA ASP A 164 -24.58 -23.07 -12.86
C ASP A 164 -23.54 -22.23 -13.64
N GLY A 165 -22.67 -21.50 -12.92
CA GLY A 165 -21.73 -20.53 -13.46
C GLY A 165 -22.34 -19.13 -13.69
N THR A 166 -23.60 -18.91 -13.30
CA THR A 166 -24.24 -17.59 -13.35
C THR A 166 -24.26 -16.91 -11.97
N PHE A 167 -24.26 -15.58 -11.96
CA PHE A 167 -24.35 -14.80 -10.72
C PHE A 167 -25.79 -14.40 -10.42
N SER A 168 -26.10 -14.23 -9.13
CA SER A 168 -27.35 -13.61 -8.68
C SER A 168 -27.52 -12.22 -9.30
N SER A 169 -28.76 -11.85 -9.62
CA SER A 169 -29.08 -10.54 -10.22
C SER A 169 -28.89 -9.35 -9.27
N SER A 170 -28.77 -9.62 -7.96
CA SER A 170 -28.57 -8.66 -6.89
C SER A 170 -27.78 -9.29 -5.74
N PRO A 171 -27.04 -8.50 -4.95
CA PRO A 171 -26.84 -7.05 -5.07
C PRO A 171 -25.92 -6.67 -6.25
N ASN A 172 -26.16 -5.51 -6.86
CA ASN A 172 -25.28 -4.93 -7.89
C ASN A 172 -24.13 -4.11 -7.25
N LEU A 173 -23.17 -3.64 -8.05
CA LEU A 173 -22.00 -2.91 -7.54
C LEU A 173 -22.34 -1.64 -6.74
N GLU A 174 -23.39 -0.92 -7.13
CA GLU A 174 -23.84 0.28 -6.38
C GLU A 174 -24.53 -0.11 -5.07
N ASP A 175 -25.33 -1.19 -5.07
CA ASP A 175 -25.92 -1.72 -3.83
C ASP A 175 -24.83 -2.09 -2.82
N ILE A 176 -23.77 -2.80 -3.29
CA ILE A 176 -22.64 -3.20 -2.44
C ILE A 176 -21.88 -1.96 -1.92
N ARG A 177 -21.62 -0.97 -2.79
CA ARG A 177 -20.97 0.29 -2.39
C ARG A 177 -21.77 1.00 -1.30
N GLU A 178 -23.10 1.07 -1.44
CA GLU A 178 -23.97 1.70 -0.45
C GLU A 178 -23.96 0.98 0.88
N ILE A 179 -24.13 -0.36 0.87
CA ILE A 179 -24.07 -1.20 2.07
C ILE A 179 -22.76 -0.98 2.82
N GLN A 180 -21.63 -1.03 2.10
CA GLN A 180 -20.29 -0.85 2.67
C GLN A 180 -20.07 0.57 3.20
N SER A 181 -20.53 1.59 2.47
CA SER A 181 -20.43 2.98 2.92
C SER A 181 -21.22 3.20 4.21
N ASN A 182 -22.42 2.62 4.31
CA ASN A 182 -23.26 2.76 5.50
C ASN A 182 -22.63 2.03 6.69
N PHE A 183 -22.13 0.82 6.47
CA PHE A 183 -21.40 0.04 7.47
C PHE A 183 -20.19 0.81 8.04
N ALA A 184 -19.39 1.43 7.17
CA ALA A 184 -18.19 2.18 7.56
C ALA A 184 -18.53 3.49 8.30
N LYS A 185 -19.59 4.19 7.88
CA LYS A 185 -20.07 5.43 8.54
C LYS A 185 -20.53 5.16 9.97
N GLN A 186 -21.31 4.09 10.17
CA GLN A 186 -21.79 3.69 11.50
C GLN A 186 -20.65 3.43 12.50
N ARG A 187 -19.49 2.99 12.01
CA ARG A 187 -18.30 2.68 12.82
C ARG A 187 -17.28 3.81 12.87
N ASN A 188 -17.55 4.94 12.20
CA ASN A 188 -16.61 6.05 12.05
C ASN A 188 -15.25 5.62 11.47
N TRP A 189 -15.26 4.64 10.55
CA TRP A 189 -14.04 4.09 9.93
C TRP A 189 -13.58 4.87 8.70
N GLU A 190 -14.35 5.87 8.26
CA GLU A 190 -14.00 6.66 7.08
C GLU A 190 -12.64 7.36 7.22
N GLN A 191 -12.18 7.63 8.44
CA GLN A 191 -10.86 8.22 8.72
C GLN A 191 -9.68 7.34 8.26
N TYR A 192 -9.85 6.01 8.26
CA TYR A 192 -8.80 5.06 7.89
C TYR A 192 -8.80 4.71 6.40
N HIS A 193 -9.89 5.02 5.70
CA HIS A 193 -10.10 4.71 4.28
C HIS A 193 -9.46 5.73 3.32
N GLN A 194 -8.16 5.96 3.49
CA GLN A 194 -7.37 6.68 2.50
C GLN A 194 -7.06 5.75 1.30
N PRO A 195 -7.05 6.25 0.04
CA PRO A 195 -6.87 5.41 -1.15
C PRO A 195 -5.65 4.48 -1.09
N ARG A 196 -4.53 4.98 -0.54
CA ARG A 196 -3.31 4.18 -0.37
C ARG A 196 -3.50 3.00 0.58
N ASN A 197 -4.23 3.20 1.67
CA ASN A 197 -4.45 2.15 2.67
C ASN A 197 -5.38 1.07 2.10
N LEU A 198 -6.44 1.48 1.41
CA LEU A 198 -7.35 0.58 0.71
C LEU A 198 -6.64 -0.24 -0.37
N LEU A 199 -5.69 0.36 -1.09
CA LEU A 199 -4.86 -0.38 -2.05
C LEU A 199 -3.98 -1.43 -1.36
N PHE A 200 -3.43 -1.14 -0.18
CA PHE A 200 -2.62 -2.12 0.54
C PHE A 200 -3.46 -3.26 1.12
N ALA A 201 -4.64 -2.96 1.65
CA ALA A 201 -5.60 -3.99 2.09
C ALA A 201 -5.99 -4.89 0.91
N LEU A 202 -6.36 -4.31 -0.24
CA LEU A 202 -6.63 -5.07 -1.47
C LEU A 202 -5.48 -6.01 -1.87
N VAL A 203 -4.23 -5.56 -1.73
CA VAL A 203 -3.06 -6.41 -2.03
C VAL A 203 -2.89 -7.54 -1.00
N GLY A 204 -3.29 -7.32 0.25
CA GLY A 204 -3.37 -8.34 1.30
C GLY A 204 -4.33 -9.45 0.89
N GLU A 205 -5.59 -9.10 0.61
CA GLU A 205 -6.63 -10.07 0.21
C GLU A 205 -6.27 -10.84 -1.07
N VAL A 206 -5.65 -10.18 -2.04
CA VAL A 206 -5.14 -10.87 -3.25
C VAL A 206 -4.05 -11.89 -2.89
N GLY A 207 -3.26 -11.59 -1.85
CA GLY A 207 -2.29 -12.52 -1.28
C GLY A 207 -2.96 -13.73 -0.65
N GLU A 208 -3.94 -13.52 0.23
CA GLU A 208 -4.69 -14.58 0.90
C GLU A 208 -5.45 -15.46 -0.10
N LEU A 209 -6.12 -14.85 -1.08
CA LEU A 209 -6.70 -15.54 -2.22
C LEU A 209 -5.66 -16.40 -2.95
N ALA A 210 -4.45 -15.89 -3.19
CA ALA A 210 -3.39 -16.65 -3.85
C ALA A 210 -2.88 -17.82 -2.99
N GLU A 211 -2.89 -17.69 -1.66
CA GLU A 211 -2.46 -18.74 -0.73
C GLU A 211 -3.35 -20.00 -0.83
N LEU A 212 -4.64 -19.84 -1.17
CA LEU A 212 -5.56 -20.97 -1.39
C LEU A 212 -5.13 -21.87 -2.57
N PHE A 213 -4.48 -21.28 -3.58
CA PHE A 213 -4.06 -21.97 -4.79
C PHE A 213 -2.58 -22.37 -4.78
N GLN A 214 -1.75 -21.75 -3.94
CA GLN A 214 -0.28 -21.82 -4.05
C GLN A 214 0.30 -23.25 -4.03
N TRP A 215 -0.34 -24.19 -3.32
CA TRP A 215 0.11 -25.57 -3.17
C TRP A 215 -0.76 -26.57 -3.93
N ARG A 216 -1.77 -26.09 -4.66
CA ARG A 216 -2.64 -26.94 -5.48
C ARG A 216 -1.98 -27.13 -6.85
N GLY A 217 -2.10 -28.35 -7.39
CA GLY A 217 -1.66 -28.65 -8.75
C GLY A 217 -2.61 -28.04 -9.78
N GLU A 218 -2.88 -28.76 -10.87
CA GLU A 218 -3.95 -28.35 -11.78
C GLU A 218 -5.31 -28.34 -11.06
N VAL A 219 -5.94 -27.17 -10.99
CA VAL A 219 -7.26 -26.99 -10.39
C VAL A 219 -8.32 -27.10 -11.50
N LYS A 220 -9.24 -28.05 -11.33
CA LYS A 220 -10.33 -28.27 -12.29
C LYS A 220 -11.43 -27.22 -12.12
N GLU A 221 -12.06 -26.87 -13.23
CA GLU A 221 -13.28 -26.06 -13.24
C GLU A 221 -14.36 -26.68 -12.34
N GLY A 222 -15.11 -25.83 -11.62
CA GLY A 222 -16.14 -26.27 -10.67
C GLY A 222 -15.61 -26.84 -9.35
N LEU A 223 -14.28 -26.91 -9.17
CA LEU A 223 -13.63 -27.31 -7.92
C LEU A 223 -14.16 -28.63 -7.31
N PRO A 224 -14.31 -29.71 -8.09
CA PRO A 224 -14.89 -30.97 -7.60
C PRO A 224 -14.04 -31.65 -6.51
N ASP A 225 -12.74 -31.36 -6.49
CA ASP A 225 -11.78 -31.92 -5.55
C ASP A 225 -11.58 -31.05 -4.28
N TRP A 226 -12.38 -29.98 -4.13
CA TRP A 226 -12.31 -29.06 -2.98
C TRP A 226 -13.38 -29.40 -1.95
N THR A 227 -13.05 -29.22 -0.66
CA THR A 227 -14.04 -29.36 0.41
C THR A 227 -15.00 -28.17 0.42
N GLU A 228 -16.16 -28.29 1.06
CA GLU A 228 -17.07 -27.16 1.21
C GLU A 228 -16.44 -26.01 2.03
N GLU A 229 -15.58 -26.34 3.00
CA GLU A 229 -14.80 -25.36 3.76
C GLU A 229 -13.79 -24.61 2.86
N ASP A 230 -13.09 -25.31 1.97
CA ASP A 230 -12.18 -24.67 1.01
C ASP A 230 -12.93 -23.70 0.08
N LYS A 231 -14.13 -24.08 -0.37
CA LYS A 231 -14.95 -23.27 -1.27
C LYS A 231 -15.57 -22.07 -0.57
N GLU A 232 -15.97 -22.23 0.69
CA GLU A 232 -16.43 -21.13 1.54
C GLU A 232 -15.30 -20.12 1.76
N HIS A 233 -14.10 -20.58 2.10
CA HIS A 233 -12.93 -19.73 2.27
C HIS A 233 -12.58 -19.00 0.95
N LEU A 234 -12.60 -19.70 -0.18
CA LEU A 234 -12.46 -19.06 -1.49
C LEU A 234 -13.50 -17.98 -1.75
N SER A 235 -14.76 -18.22 -1.36
CA SER A 235 -15.83 -17.24 -1.50
C SER A 235 -15.58 -15.99 -0.65
N GLN A 236 -15.01 -16.16 0.56
CA GLN A 236 -14.66 -15.05 1.44
C GLN A 236 -13.55 -14.21 0.83
N GLU A 237 -12.42 -14.82 0.44
CA GLU A 237 -11.29 -14.10 -0.15
C GLU A 237 -11.65 -13.37 -1.45
N LEU A 238 -12.47 -13.99 -2.32
CA LEU A 238 -12.98 -13.33 -3.53
C LEU A 238 -13.87 -12.12 -3.19
N SER A 239 -14.66 -12.23 -2.13
CA SER A 239 -15.52 -11.15 -1.66
C SER A 239 -14.70 -10.00 -1.10
N ASP A 240 -13.67 -10.27 -0.30
CA ASP A 240 -12.84 -9.24 0.32
C ASP A 240 -12.06 -8.44 -0.74
N VAL A 241 -11.49 -9.12 -1.74
CA VAL A 241 -10.89 -8.47 -2.92
C VAL A 241 -11.89 -7.52 -3.61
N LEU A 242 -13.13 -7.97 -3.83
CA LEU A 242 -14.17 -7.15 -4.47
C LEU A 242 -14.55 -5.96 -3.60
N LEU A 243 -14.73 -6.16 -2.30
CA LEU A 243 -15.14 -5.13 -1.34
C LEU A 243 -14.10 -4.02 -1.24
N TYR A 244 -12.80 -4.34 -1.16
CA TYR A 244 -11.76 -3.31 -1.15
C TYR A 244 -11.64 -2.60 -2.50
N LEU A 245 -11.84 -3.29 -3.63
CA LEU A 245 -11.83 -2.68 -4.95
C LEU A 245 -12.97 -1.66 -5.13
N ILE A 246 -14.19 -2.00 -4.68
CA ILE A 246 -15.33 -1.09 -4.70
C ILE A 246 -15.06 0.12 -3.81
N ARG A 247 -14.58 -0.08 -2.58
CA ARG A 247 -14.29 1.02 -1.65
C ARG A 247 -13.21 1.95 -2.18
N LEU A 248 -12.16 1.39 -2.77
CA LEU A 248 -11.09 2.14 -3.41
C LEU A 248 -11.62 2.98 -4.57
N SER A 249 -12.47 2.40 -5.41
CA SER A 249 -13.09 3.11 -6.53
C SER A 249 -13.95 4.28 -6.06
N GLU A 250 -14.75 4.07 -5.01
CA GLU A 250 -15.55 5.13 -4.37
C GLU A 250 -14.67 6.28 -3.84
N LYS A 251 -13.59 5.96 -3.11
CA LYS A 251 -12.68 6.99 -2.56
C LYS A 251 -11.87 7.71 -3.64
N CYS A 252 -11.69 7.10 -4.80
CA CYS A 252 -11.08 7.71 -5.98
C CYS A 252 -12.10 8.42 -6.89
N HIS A 253 -13.40 8.38 -6.56
CA HIS A 253 -14.49 8.92 -7.38
C HIS A 253 -14.50 8.34 -8.81
N ILE A 254 -14.28 7.04 -8.92
CA ILE A 254 -14.32 6.29 -10.17
C ILE A 254 -15.63 5.51 -10.23
N ASP A 255 -16.43 5.77 -11.27
CA ASP A 255 -17.54 4.91 -11.66
C ASP A 255 -16.98 3.60 -12.20
N LEU A 256 -16.91 2.60 -11.32
CA LEU A 256 -16.30 1.30 -11.60
C LEU A 256 -17.07 0.54 -12.72
N PRO A 257 -18.41 0.43 -12.70
CA PRO A 257 -19.16 -0.13 -13.83
C PRO A 257 -18.81 0.51 -15.18
N ALA A 258 -18.81 1.85 -15.26
CA ALA A 258 -18.48 2.54 -16.51
C ALA A 258 -17.01 2.33 -16.92
N ALA A 259 -16.08 2.32 -15.96
CA ALA A 259 -14.67 2.07 -16.22
C ALA A 259 -14.43 0.64 -16.77
N VAL A 260 -15.13 -0.36 -16.25
CA VAL A 260 -15.08 -1.74 -16.74
C VAL A 260 -15.61 -1.83 -18.17
N LEU A 261 -16.78 -1.25 -18.46
CA LEU A 261 -17.35 -1.23 -19.82
C LEU A 261 -16.39 -0.58 -20.82
N LYS A 262 -15.81 0.57 -20.47
CA LYS A 262 -14.79 1.23 -21.27
C LYS A 262 -13.57 0.33 -21.50
N LYS A 263 -13.11 -0.37 -20.46
CA LYS A 263 -11.95 -1.26 -20.55
C LYS A 263 -12.21 -2.48 -21.43
N ILE A 264 -13.43 -3.04 -21.40
CA ILE A 264 -13.86 -4.13 -22.29
C ILE A 264 -13.86 -3.66 -23.74
N SER A 265 -14.42 -2.48 -24.03
CA SER A 265 -14.38 -1.89 -25.39
C SER A 265 -12.95 -1.78 -25.91
N MET A 266 -12.04 -1.23 -25.09
CA MET A 266 -10.62 -1.12 -25.45
C MET A 266 -9.93 -2.48 -25.63
N ASN A 267 -10.34 -3.50 -24.86
CA ASN A 267 -9.80 -4.85 -25.02
C ASN A 267 -10.32 -5.50 -26.30
N ALA A 268 -11.57 -5.26 -26.70
CA ALA A 268 -12.13 -5.77 -27.95
C ALA A 268 -11.43 -5.18 -29.18
N GLU A 269 -11.06 -3.89 -29.14
CA GLU A 269 -10.23 -3.26 -30.16
C GLU A 269 -8.81 -3.82 -30.19
N LYS A 270 -8.23 -4.07 -29.00
CA LYS A 270 -6.86 -4.60 -28.86
C LYS A 270 -6.74 -6.08 -29.27
N TYR A 271 -7.83 -6.84 -29.18
CA TYR A 271 -7.86 -8.28 -29.48
C TYR A 271 -9.05 -8.60 -30.41
N PRO A 272 -8.94 -8.30 -31.72
CA PRO A 272 -10.00 -8.57 -32.68
C PRO A 272 -10.27 -10.08 -32.81
N VAL A 273 -11.55 -10.47 -32.86
CA VAL A 273 -11.97 -11.89 -32.90
C VAL A 273 -11.30 -12.67 -34.04
N LEU A 274 -11.11 -12.05 -35.20
CA LEU A 274 -10.51 -12.69 -36.37
C LEU A 274 -9.00 -12.94 -36.22
N GLU A 275 -8.32 -12.25 -35.31
CA GLU A 275 -6.86 -12.33 -35.13
C GLU A 275 -6.44 -13.20 -33.92
N VAL A 276 -7.35 -13.41 -32.97
CA VAL A 276 -7.03 -14.03 -31.66
C VAL A 276 -7.84 -15.33 -31.39
N TRP A 277 -8.63 -15.82 -32.35
CA TRP A 277 -9.37 -17.07 -32.18
C TRP A 277 -8.41 -18.26 -31.97
N GLY A 278 -8.41 -18.81 -30.75
CA GLY A 278 -7.60 -19.97 -30.36
C GLY A 278 -6.11 -19.70 -30.16
N SER A 279 -5.67 -18.43 -29.98
CA SER A 279 -4.25 -18.10 -29.81
C SER A 279 -3.97 -17.25 -28.55
N ASP A 280 -3.20 -17.79 -27.61
CA ASP A 280 -2.63 -17.07 -26.44
C ASP A 280 -1.50 -16.08 -26.81
N LYS A 281 -1.27 -15.86 -28.11
CA LYS A 281 -0.21 -14.97 -28.57
C LYS A 281 -0.58 -13.51 -28.30
N LYS A 282 0.03 -12.93 -27.26
CA LYS A 282 0.16 -11.47 -27.12
C LYS A 282 1.03 -10.92 -28.27
N TYR A 283 0.45 -10.37 -29.33
CA TYR A 283 1.11 -9.73 -30.49
C TYR A 283 0.35 -8.40 -30.82
N ILE A 284 0.88 -7.25 -31.27
CA ILE A 284 2.22 -6.72 -31.66
C ILE A 284 2.36 -5.26 -31.10
N LYS A 285 3.59 -4.83 -30.83
CA LYS A 285 3.97 -3.41 -30.64
C LYS A 285 3.44 -2.53 -31.78
N TYR A 286 2.93 -1.35 -31.44
CA TYR A 286 2.68 -0.27 -32.40
C TYR A 286 3.95 0.01 -33.23
N GLU A 287 3.87 -0.13 -34.55
CA GLU A 287 4.73 0.62 -35.45
C GLU A 287 4.15 2.04 -35.53
N ASP A 288 4.92 3.01 -35.04
CA ASP A 288 4.68 4.43 -35.27
C ASP A 288 4.77 4.68 -36.78
N SER A 289 3.62 4.78 -37.45
CA SER A 289 3.55 5.34 -38.80
C SER A 289 3.76 6.85 -38.72
N SER A 290 4.82 7.26 -39.41
CA SER A 290 5.40 8.60 -39.55
C SER A 290 4.45 9.67 -40.06
#